data_AF-A0A661V5U2-F1
#
_entry.id   AF-A0A661V5U2-F1
#
_cell.length_a   1.000
_cell.length_b   1.000
_cell.length_c   1.000
_cell.angle_alpha   90.00
_cell.angle_beta   90.00
_cell.angle_gamma   90.00
#
_symmetry.space_group_name_H-M   'P 1'
#
loop_
_entity.id
_entity.type
_entity.pdbx_description
1 polymer ?
#
loop_
_entity_poly.entity_id
_entity_poly.type
_entity_poly.pdbx_seq_one_letter_code
_entity_poly.pdbx_strand_id
1 'polypeptide(L)' 'MGPAIEYQKMMTEIVHINLPAPEEPTPGMSGGELLHGFLVDFLRSDNPEVKNYVSLLCNKWNVHYREKKD' A
#
# COMPACT_ATOMS: atom_id res chain seq x y z
N MET A 1 -0.66 -34.57 -11.14
CA MET A 1 0.63 -35.01 -10.55
C MET A 1 1.62 -33.89 -10.80
N GLY A 2 2.02 -33.17 -9.74
CA GLY A 2 2.99 -32.07 -9.85
C GLY A 2 4.43 -32.59 -10.04
N PRO A 3 5.35 -31.77 -10.56
CA PRO A 3 6.75 -32.13 -10.73
C PRO A 3 7.45 -32.44 -9.39
N ALA A 4 8.56 -33.18 -9.44
CA ALA A 4 9.31 -33.62 -8.25
C ALA A 4 9.94 -32.46 -7.45
N ILE A 5 10.17 -31.32 -8.09
CA ILE A 5 10.62 -30.08 -7.46
C ILE A 5 9.88 -28.94 -8.15
N GLU A 6 9.21 -28.11 -7.35
CA GLU A 6 8.49 -26.92 -7.79
C GLU A 6 9.24 -25.69 -7.26
N TYR A 7 9.69 -24.81 -8.17
CA TYR A 7 10.42 -23.59 -7.79
C TYR A 7 9.45 -22.41 -7.72
N GLN A 8 9.26 -21.84 -6.54
CA GLN A 8 8.49 -20.61 -6.34
C GLN A 8 9.44 -19.49 -5.86
N LYS A 9 9.69 -18.50 -6.73
CA LYS A 9 10.41 -17.28 -6.34
C LYS A 9 9.47 -16.40 -5.50
N MET A 10 9.53 -16.52 -4.18
CA MET A 10 8.80 -15.61 -3.30
C MET A 10 9.54 -14.27 -3.27
N MET A 11 8.90 -13.19 -3.74
CA MET A 11 9.39 -11.83 -3.45
C MET A 11 9.07 -11.55 -1.98
N THR A 12 10.09 -11.54 -1.12
CA THR A 12 9.96 -11.46 0.34
C THR A 12 9.88 -10.02 0.87
N GLU A 13 9.91 -9.02 0.00
CA GLU A 13 9.90 -7.62 0.40
C GLU A 13 8.46 -7.18 0.69
N ILE A 14 8.23 -6.69 1.91
CA ILE A 14 6.96 -6.15 2.37
C ILE A 14 7.13 -4.63 2.45
N VAL A 15 6.28 -3.88 1.76
CA VAL A 15 6.25 -2.42 1.85
C VAL A 15 5.13 -2.02 2.81
N HIS A 16 5.45 -1.20 3.81
CA HIS A 16 4.45 -0.67 4.74
C HIS A 16 4.20 0.81 4.48
N ILE A 17 2.93 1.19 4.35
CA ILE A 17 2.48 2.58 4.38
C ILE A 17 1.90 2.83 5.77
N ASN A 18 2.61 3.58 6.60
CA ASN A 18 2.26 3.75 8.02
C ASN A 18 1.25 4.89 8.20
N LEU A 19 0.13 4.63 8.85
CA LEU A 19 -0.88 5.63 9.17
C LEU A 19 -0.62 6.25 10.57
N PRO A 20 -0.94 7.54 10.79
CA PRO A 20 -1.59 8.48 9.85
C PRO A 20 -0.62 9.12 8.85
N ALA A 21 -1.15 9.48 7.68
CA ALA A 21 -0.47 10.30 6.68
C ALA A 21 -0.99 11.75 6.73
N PRO A 22 -0.26 12.71 6.14
CA PRO A 22 -0.77 14.06 5.96
C PRO A 22 -2.08 14.06 5.15
N GLU A 23 -3.05 14.88 5.57
CA GLU A 23 -4.39 14.91 4.95
C GLU A 23 -4.46 15.84 3.74
N GLU A 24 -3.65 16.89 3.72
CA GLU A 24 -3.61 17.87 2.63
C GLU A 24 -2.16 18.27 2.34
N PRO A 25 -1.80 18.59 1.10
CA PRO A 25 -0.47 19.09 0.75
C PRO A 25 -0.26 20.50 1.33
N THR A 26 0.80 20.70 2.12
CA THR A 26 1.15 22.02 2.68
C THR A 26 2.51 22.54 2.19
N PRO A 27 2.71 23.86 2.16
CA PRO A 27 4.01 24.44 1.86
C PRO A 27 5.08 23.94 2.83
N GLY A 28 6.20 23.43 2.29
CA GLY A 28 7.32 22.93 3.07
C GLY A 28 7.35 21.41 3.28
N MET A 29 6.34 20.67 2.83
CA MET A 29 6.40 19.21 2.79
C MET A 29 7.50 18.71 1.85
N SER A 30 8.21 17.67 2.27
CA SER A 30 9.08 16.88 1.40
C SER A 30 8.28 16.10 0.36
N GLY A 31 8.94 15.72 -0.74
CA GLY A 31 8.31 14.88 -1.77
C GLY A 31 7.81 13.53 -1.22
N GLY A 32 8.48 12.99 -0.19
CA GLY A 32 8.04 11.77 0.49
C GLY A 32 6.74 11.95 1.27
N GLU A 33 6.56 13.09 1.95
CA GLU A 33 5.32 13.43 2.67
C GLU A 33 4.15 13.64 1.71
N LEU A 34 4.39 14.30 0.56
CA LEU A 34 3.39 14.44 -0.49
C LEU A 34 2.96 13.10 -1.07
N LEU A 35 3.93 12.23 -1.37
CA LEU A 35 3.64 10.88 -1.85
C LEU A 35 2.89 10.06 -0.80
N HIS A 36 3.20 10.24 0.49
CA HIS A 36 2.52 9.55 1.57
C HIS A 36 1.03 9.91 1.65
N GLY A 37 0.69 11.21 1.64
CA GLY A 37 -0.70 11.66 1.61
C GLY A 37 -1.44 11.15 0.37
N PHE A 38 -0.83 11.29 -0.81
CA PHE A 38 -1.38 10.81 -2.08
C PHE A 38 -1.72 9.30 -2.05
N LEU A 39 -0.84 8.47 -1.49
CA LEU A 39 -1.09 7.02 -1.40
C LEU A 39 -2.24 6.70 -0.44
N VAL A 40 -2.40 7.46 0.65
CA VAL A 40 -3.46 7.23 1.63
C VAL A 40 -4.84 7.67 1.14
N ASP A 41 -4.94 8.62 0.22
CA ASP A 41 -6.22 9.01 -0.38
C ASP A 41 -6.90 7.84 -1.12
N PHE A 42 -6.13 6.95 -1.75
CA PHE A 42 -6.69 5.75 -2.37
C PHE A 42 -7.32 4.79 -1.37
N LEU A 43 -6.72 4.67 -0.18
CA LEU A 43 -7.29 3.87 0.91
C LEU A 43 -8.56 4.53 1.45
N ARG A 44 -8.59 5.86 1.53
CA ARG A 44 -9.71 6.64 2.09
C ARG A 44 -10.90 6.76 1.14
N SER A 45 -10.71 6.63 -0.17
CA SER A 45 -11.75 6.74 -1.21
C SER A 45 -13.09 6.10 -0.81
N ASP A 46 -14.19 6.85 -0.86
CA ASP A 46 -15.53 6.31 -0.61
C ASP A 46 -16.08 5.47 -1.77
N ASN A 47 -15.42 5.49 -2.94
CA ASN A 47 -15.78 4.65 -4.07
C ASN A 47 -15.34 3.18 -3.84
N PRO A 48 -16.28 2.21 -3.76
CA PRO A 48 -15.95 0.80 -3.52
C PRO A 48 -15.12 0.15 -4.64
N GLU A 49 -15.32 0.55 -5.89
CA GLU A 49 -14.58 0.00 -7.03
C GLU A 49 -13.10 0.38 -6.95
N VAL A 50 -12.82 1.64 -6.59
CA VAL A 50 -11.46 2.14 -6.37
C VAL A 50 -10.81 1.39 -5.21
N LYS A 51 -11.49 1.25 -4.07
CA LYS A 51 -10.98 0.49 -2.91
C LYS A 51 -10.65 -0.96 -3.26
N ASN A 52 -11.50 -1.63 -4.04
CA ASN A 52 -11.27 -3.00 -4.47
C ASN A 52 -10.05 -3.10 -5.40
N TYR A 53 -9.95 -2.20 -6.38
CA TYR A 53 -8.81 -2.17 -7.29
C TYR A 53 -7.49 -1.90 -6.57
N VAL A 54 -7.47 -0.93 -5.65
CA VAL A 54 -6.29 -0.60 -4.83
C VAL A 54 -5.89 -1.78 -3.94
N SER A 55 -6.86 -2.46 -3.31
CA SER A 55 -6.61 -3.66 -2.50
C SER A 55 -5.98 -4.78 -3.32
N LEU A 56 -6.44 -4.99 -4.57
CA LEU A 56 -5.85 -5.96 -5.49
C LEU A 56 -4.40 -5.61 -5.83
N LEU A 57 -4.11 -4.32 -6.06
CA LEU A 57 -2.73 -3.87 -6.29
C LEU A 57 -1.86 -4.07 -5.05
N CYS A 58 -2.34 -3.73 -3.86
CA CYS A 58 -1.62 -3.95 -2.61
C CYS A 58 -1.22 -5.41 -2.42
N ASN A 59 -2.15 -6.34 -2.66
CA ASN A 59 -1.88 -7.78 -2.59
C ASN A 59 -0.85 -8.22 -3.64
N LYS A 60 -0.96 -7.72 -4.87
CA LYS A 60 -0.04 -8.06 -5.96
C LYS A 60 1.39 -7.60 -5.68
N TRP A 61 1.55 -6.44 -5.06
CA TRP A 61 2.84 -5.80 -4.81
C TRP A 61 3.36 -5.97 -3.37
N ASN A 62 2.66 -6.76 -2.55
CA ASN A 62 2.97 -6.97 -1.13
C ASN A 62 3.10 -5.65 -0.33
N VAL A 63 2.18 -4.72 -0.60
CA VAL A 63 2.08 -3.41 0.07
C VAL A 63 0.97 -3.47 1.10
N HIS A 64 1.24 -3.03 2.33
CA HIS A 64 0.29 -3.07 3.43
C HIS A 64 0.15 -1.69 4.07
N TYR A 65 -1.08 -1.19 4.19
CA TYR A 65 -1.37 -0.04 5.04
C TYR A 65 -1.38 -0.50 6.49
N ARG A 66 -0.63 0.18 7.35
CA ARG A 66 -0.45 -0.20 8.74
C ARG A 66 -0.90 0.91 9.66
N GLU A 67 -1.95 0.65 10.43
CA GLU A 67 -2.29 1.49 11.56
C GLU A 67 -1.26 1.33 12.67
N LYS A 68 -0.88 2.44 13.29
CA LYS A 68 -0.05 2.40 14.49
C LYS A 68 -0.90 1.77 15.59
N LYS A 69 -0.60 0.51 15.95
CA LYS A 69 -1.16 -0.10 17.16
C LYS A 69 -0.46 0.54 18.35
N ASP A 70 -1.23 1.16 19.24
CA ASP A 70 -0.77 1.60 20.56
C ASP A 70 -0.31 0.42 21.43
#